data_AF-A0A1X6Y5X4-F1
#
_entry.id   AF-A0A1X6Y5X4-F1
#
_cell.length_a   1.000
_cell.length_b   1.000
_cell.length_c   1.000
_cell.angle_alpha   90.00
_cell.angle_beta   90.00
_cell.angle_gamma   90.00
#
_symmetry.space_group_name_H-M   'P 1'
#
loop_
_entity.id
_entity.type
_entity.pdbx_description
1 polymer ?
#
loop_
_entity_poly.entity_id
_entity_poly.type
_entity_poly.pdbx_seq_one_letter_code
_entity_poly.pdbx_strand_id
1 'polypeptide(L)'
;MKPRKVFCLGFQKTGTSSVGLALKKLGYSVASYYPFRDLASKDTLTWDEVTDRALSIAESYDAAKDTPWPLLYRELDAAFPNARFILITRNRDAWINSAVKDFAHHPNAIHNLIYDCPYPVGHEDTWLARYDRHNAEVKAYFANRPDDFISLDMNQGEVNWDNLCRFLDEPDPGIAWPHANTHRTKRLKMKYYKMKRWLGLEG
;
A
#
# COMPACT_ATOMS: atom_id res chain seq x y z
N MET A 1 3.65 20.65 -4.64
CA MET A 1 3.44 19.38 -5.37
C MET A 1 4.78 18.95 -5.92
N LYS A 2 5.06 17.65 -5.87
CA LYS A 2 6.24 17.03 -6.49
C LYS A 2 6.03 16.97 -8.01
N PRO A 3 7.11 16.93 -8.81
CA PRO A 3 7.00 16.96 -10.27
C PRO A 3 6.45 15.66 -10.88
N ARG A 4 6.51 14.54 -10.15
CA ARG A 4 6.06 13.22 -10.60
C ARG A 4 5.24 12.53 -9.53
N LYS A 5 4.18 11.83 -9.95
CA LYS A 5 3.39 10.97 -9.08
C LYS A 5 4.16 9.70 -8.75
N VAL A 6 3.97 9.15 -7.55
CA VAL A 6 4.60 7.89 -7.13
C VAL A 6 3.55 6.91 -6.61
N PHE A 7 3.43 5.74 -7.23
CA PHE A 7 2.46 4.73 -6.83
C PHE A 7 3.15 3.47 -6.30
N CYS A 8 2.89 3.15 -5.03
CA CYS A 8 3.38 1.93 -4.40
C CYS A 8 2.39 0.79 -4.65
N LEU A 9 2.81 -0.17 -5.47
CA LEU A 9 2.02 -1.30 -5.96
C LEU A 9 2.18 -2.59 -5.13
N GLY A 10 2.90 -2.52 -4.00
CA GLY A 10 2.95 -3.63 -3.05
C GLY A 10 1.61 -3.82 -2.34
N PHE A 11 1.15 -5.07 -2.19
CA PHE A 11 -0.03 -5.40 -1.40
C PHE A 11 0.12 -5.01 0.08
N GLN A 12 -1.00 -4.96 0.80
CA GLN A 12 -0.99 -4.84 2.25
C GLN A 12 -0.03 -5.87 2.87
N LYS A 13 0.60 -5.53 4.00
CA LYS A 13 1.59 -6.39 4.71
C LYS A 13 2.94 -6.61 4.01
N THR A 14 3.26 -5.88 2.94
CA THR A 14 4.62 -5.87 2.33
C THR A 14 5.51 -4.70 2.78
N GLY A 15 5.09 -3.91 3.77
CA GLY A 15 5.87 -2.77 4.27
C GLY A 15 5.51 -1.42 3.65
N THR A 16 4.39 -1.34 2.92
CA THR A 16 3.82 -0.10 2.32
C THR A 16 3.70 1.07 3.30
N SER A 17 3.49 0.81 4.59
CA SER A 17 3.44 1.87 5.61
C SER A 17 4.81 2.52 5.86
N SER A 18 5.90 1.75 5.84
CA SER A 18 7.26 2.28 5.97
C SER A 18 7.63 3.11 4.75
N VAL A 19 7.35 2.61 3.55
CA VAL A 19 7.55 3.38 2.30
C VAL A 19 6.69 4.64 2.28
N GLY A 20 5.43 4.57 2.72
CA GLY A 20 4.60 5.77 2.86
C GLY A 20 5.18 6.81 3.84
N LEU A 21 5.85 6.38 4.91
CA LEU A 21 6.57 7.30 5.81
C LEU A 21 7.86 7.84 5.17
N ALA A 22 8.59 7.01 4.41
CA ALA A 22 9.78 7.42 3.69
C ALA A 22 9.44 8.51 2.66
N LEU A 23 8.40 8.30 1.85
CA LEU A 23 7.91 9.29 0.89
C LEU A 23 7.49 10.61 1.58
N LYS A 24 6.78 10.53 2.71
CA LYS A 24 6.46 11.74 3.50
C LYS A 24 7.70 12.49 3.98
N LYS A 25 8.75 11.76 4.38
CA LYS A 25 10.03 12.35 4.81
C LYS A 25 10.79 13.00 3.64
N LEU A 26 10.61 12.53 2.42
CA LEU A 26 11.08 13.17 1.19
C LEU A 26 10.18 14.33 0.73
N GLY A 27 9.12 14.67 1.50
CA GLY A 27 8.23 15.79 1.20
C GLY A 27 7.06 15.48 0.26
N TYR A 28 6.76 14.20 0.00
CA TYR A 28 5.57 13.83 -0.75
C TYR A 28 4.31 13.91 0.12
N SER A 29 3.22 14.43 -0.44
CA SER A 29 1.88 14.12 0.08
C SER A 29 1.49 12.69 -0.30
N VAL A 30 1.02 11.89 0.66
CA VAL A 30 0.79 10.44 0.45
C VAL A 30 -0.63 10.02 0.80
N ALA A 31 -1.39 9.60 -0.22
CA ALA A 31 -2.67 8.94 -0.07
C ALA A 31 -2.51 7.49 0.40
N SER A 32 -3.54 6.95 1.05
CA SER A 32 -3.53 5.59 1.60
C SER A 32 -4.90 4.94 1.50
N TYR A 33 -5.11 3.81 2.20
CA TYR A 33 -6.40 3.16 2.35
C TYR A 33 -7.50 4.03 3.02
N TYR A 34 -7.13 5.05 3.81
CA TYR A 34 -8.08 5.78 4.66
C TYR A 34 -9.33 6.34 3.94
N PRO A 35 -9.22 6.95 2.74
CA PRO A 35 -10.37 7.47 1.99
C PRO A 35 -11.31 6.40 1.40
N PHE A 36 -10.96 5.11 1.54
CA PHE A 36 -11.77 3.97 1.08
C PHE A 36 -12.36 3.19 2.26
N ARG A 37 -12.14 3.63 3.50
CA ARG A 37 -12.54 2.90 4.70
C ARG A 37 -14.06 2.78 4.83
N ASP A 38 -14.80 3.78 4.37
CA ASP A 38 -16.26 3.77 4.29
C ASP A 38 -16.80 2.69 3.32
N LEU A 39 -16.02 2.32 2.31
CA LEU A 39 -16.39 1.26 1.37
C LEU A 39 -16.19 -0.15 1.93
N ALA A 40 -15.45 -0.29 3.04
CA ALA A 40 -15.09 -1.59 3.61
C ALA A 40 -16.29 -2.42 4.08
N SER A 41 -17.39 -1.75 4.45
CA SER A 41 -18.62 -2.36 4.96
C SER A 41 -19.77 -2.30 3.96
N LYS A 42 -19.51 -1.96 2.69
CA LYS A 42 -20.54 -1.86 1.65
C LYS A 42 -20.94 -3.25 1.17
N ASP A 43 -22.24 -3.49 1.01
CA ASP A 43 -22.77 -4.79 0.57
C ASP A 43 -22.33 -5.15 -0.85
N THR A 44 -22.38 -4.16 -1.75
CA THR A 44 -21.94 -4.30 -3.15
C THR A 44 -20.95 -3.18 -3.46
N LEU A 45 -19.75 -3.55 -3.89
CA LEU A 45 -18.68 -2.64 -4.29
C LEU A 45 -18.14 -3.07 -5.65
N THR A 46 -17.96 -2.13 -6.58
CA THR A 46 -17.42 -2.40 -7.92
C THR A 46 -16.04 -1.79 -8.11
N TRP A 47 -15.29 -2.30 -9.10
CA TRP A 47 -14.02 -1.70 -9.48
C TRP A 47 -14.19 -0.28 -10.03
N ASP A 48 -15.25 0.01 -10.78
CA ASP A 48 -15.51 1.37 -11.30
C ASP A 48 -15.60 2.41 -10.16
N GLU A 49 -16.38 2.13 -9.12
CA GLU A 49 -16.52 3.02 -7.96
C GLU A 49 -15.18 3.26 -7.23
N VAL A 50 -14.36 2.21 -7.12
CA VAL A 50 -13.05 2.27 -6.48
C VAL A 50 -12.05 3.05 -7.35
N THR A 51 -12.07 2.81 -8.65
CA THR A 51 -11.20 3.44 -9.65
C THR A 51 -11.49 4.94 -9.76
N ASP A 52 -12.74 5.34 -9.94
CA ASP A 52 -13.13 6.76 -10.06
C ASP A 52 -12.70 7.55 -8.83
N ARG A 53 -12.93 6.98 -7.64
CA ARG A 53 -12.50 7.59 -6.37
C ARG A 53 -10.98 7.66 -6.28
N ALA A 54 -10.25 6.62 -6.68
CA ALA A 54 -8.80 6.60 -6.63
C ALA A 54 -8.18 7.63 -7.58
N LEU A 55 -8.68 7.75 -8.81
CA LEU A 55 -8.20 8.74 -9.77
C LEU A 55 -8.42 10.17 -9.26
N SER A 56 -9.61 10.48 -8.74
CA SER A 56 -9.90 11.79 -8.14
C SER A 56 -8.97 12.11 -6.95
N ILE A 57 -8.70 11.13 -6.08
CA ILE A 57 -7.76 11.33 -4.97
C ILE A 57 -6.33 11.53 -5.50
N ALA A 58 -5.89 10.77 -6.52
CA ALA A 58 -4.54 10.84 -7.05
C ALA A 58 -4.20 12.22 -7.65
N GLU A 59 -5.18 12.98 -8.12
CA GLU A 59 -4.97 14.37 -8.56
C GLU A 59 -4.39 15.24 -7.42
N SER A 60 -4.89 15.06 -6.19
CA SER A 60 -4.56 15.89 -5.02
C SER A 60 -3.33 15.42 -4.22
N TYR A 61 -2.76 14.26 -4.53
CA TYR A 61 -1.63 13.69 -3.80
C TYR A 61 -0.44 13.39 -4.70
N ASP A 62 0.78 13.56 -4.19
CA ASP A 62 2.01 13.28 -4.93
C ASP A 62 2.32 11.78 -4.99
N ALA A 63 1.81 11.00 -4.04
CA ALA A 63 2.01 9.57 -4.00
C ALA A 63 0.83 8.82 -3.39
N ALA A 64 0.72 7.53 -3.67
CA ALA A 64 -0.26 6.65 -3.03
C ALA A 64 0.32 5.27 -2.71
N LYS A 65 -0.24 4.63 -1.69
CA LYS A 65 0.20 3.30 -1.22
C LYS A 65 -0.97 2.49 -0.68
N ASP A 66 -0.73 1.17 -0.55
CA ASP A 66 -1.66 0.21 0.11
C ASP A 66 -2.96 0.04 -0.69
N THR A 67 -3.87 -0.81 -0.25
CA THR A 67 -5.13 -1.04 -0.98
C THR A 67 -5.93 0.27 -1.13
N PRO A 68 -6.60 0.54 -2.28
CA PRO A 68 -6.74 -0.28 -3.49
C PRO A 68 -5.66 -0.07 -4.56
N TRP A 69 -4.78 0.91 -4.36
CA TRP A 69 -3.83 1.43 -5.35
C TRP A 69 -3.03 0.38 -6.13
N PRO A 70 -2.54 -0.73 -5.53
CA PRO A 70 -1.86 -1.78 -6.27
C PRO A 70 -2.63 -2.34 -7.47
N LEU A 71 -3.95 -2.45 -7.39
CA LEU A 71 -4.75 -3.08 -8.43
C LEU A 71 -5.08 -2.14 -9.60
N LEU A 72 -4.83 -0.85 -9.43
CA LEU A 72 -5.22 0.20 -10.38
C LEU A 72 -4.04 0.68 -11.24
N TYR A 73 -2.98 -0.12 -11.33
CA TYR A 73 -1.72 0.32 -11.95
C TYR A 73 -1.87 0.71 -13.42
N ARG A 74 -2.82 0.12 -14.15
CA ARG A 74 -3.06 0.42 -15.58
C ARG A 74 -3.78 1.75 -15.74
N GLU A 75 -4.80 1.97 -14.90
CA GLU A 75 -5.60 3.18 -14.87
C GLU A 75 -4.76 4.37 -14.39
N LEU A 76 -3.93 4.16 -13.36
CA LEU A 76 -3.03 5.17 -12.84
C LEU A 76 -1.92 5.54 -13.84
N ASP A 77 -1.37 4.57 -14.56
CA ASP A 77 -0.38 4.81 -15.62
C ASP A 77 -0.97 5.58 -16.79
N ALA A 78 -2.19 5.23 -17.22
CA ALA A 78 -2.90 5.95 -18.26
C ALA A 78 -3.25 7.39 -17.85
N ALA A 79 -3.69 7.60 -16.59
CA ALA A 79 -4.14 8.90 -16.12
C ALA A 79 -2.99 9.87 -15.75
N PHE A 80 -1.84 9.35 -15.31
CA PHE A 80 -0.72 10.14 -14.81
C PHE A 80 0.57 9.83 -15.57
N PRO A 81 0.75 10.39 -16.78
CA PRO A 81 1.97 10.18 -17.56
C PRO A 81 3.21 10.66 -16.79
N ASN A 82 4.32 9.93 -16.91
CA ASN A 82 5.56 10.13 -16.16
C ASN A 82 5.48 9.83 -14.65
N ALA A 83 4.43 9.15 -14.18
CA ALA A 83 4.41 8.59 -12.84
C ALA A 83 5.48 7.51 -12.66
N ARG A 84 5.93 7.32 -11.42
CA ARG A 84 6.86 6.25 -11.03
C ARG A 84 6.14 5.19 -10.20
N PHE A 85 6.49 3.94 -10.41
CA PHE A 85 5.84 2.78 -9.82
C PHE A 85 6.83 1.96 -9.00
N ILE A 86 6.45 1.63 -7.77
CA ILE A 86 7.28 0.87 -6.83
C ILE A 86 6.53 -0.40 -6.44
N LEU A 87 7.00 -1.56 -6.87
CA LEU A 87 6.48 -2.85 -6.40
C LEU A 87 7.31 -3.36 -5.23
N ILE A 88 6.70 -3.45 -4.05
CA ILE A 88 7.33 -4.07 -2.88
C ILE A 88 6.86 -5.51 -2.74
N THR A 89 7.81 -6.44 -2.74
CA THR A 89 7.57 -7.86 -2.52
C THR A 89 8.09 -8.31 -1.16
N ARG A 90 7.56 -9.44 -0.69
CA ARG A 90 7.87 -10.08 0.59
C ARG A 90 7.80 -11.58 0.40
N ASN A 91 8.58 -12.32 1.18
CA ASN A 91 8.42 -13.77 1.31
C ASN A 91 6.93 -14.13 1.52
N ARG A 92 6.48 -15.07 0.68
CA ARG A 92 5.09 -15.50 0.54
C ARG A 92 4.46 -15.95 1.87
N ASP A 93 5.13 -16.82 2.60
CA ASP A 93 4.64 -17.35 3.88
C ASP A 93 4.60 -16.27 4.96
N ALA A 94 5.63 -15.42 4.99
CA ALA A 94 5.68 -14.29 5.92
C ALA A 94 4.57 -13.26 5.62
N TRP A 95 4.18 -13.10 4.35
CA TRP A 95 3.09 -12.23 3.95
C TRP A 95 1.74 -12.77 4.41
N ILE A 96 1.39 -14.02 4.07
CA ILE A 96 0.07 -14.59 4.42
C ILE A 96 -0.11 -14.72 5.93
N ASN A 97 0.93 -15.15 6.66
CA ASN A 97 0.91 -15.20 8.13
C ASN A 97 0.64 -13.81 8.74
N SER A 98 1.18 -12.75 8.10
CA SER A 98 0.95 -11.39 8.54
C SER A 98 -0.46 -10.89 8.22
N ALA A 99 -1.06 -11.34 7.12
CA ALA A 99 -2.43 -11.02 6.72
C ALA A 99 -3.44 -11.73 7.64
N VAL A 100 -3.30 -13.05 7.82
CA VAL A 100 -4.09 -13.88 8.75
C VAL A 100 -4.13 -13.26 10.15
N LYS A 101 -2.95 -12.91 10.68
CA LYS A 101 -2.85 -12.29 12.02
C LYS A 101 -3.55 -10.94 12.15
N ASP A 102 -3.57 -10.13 11.09
CA ASP A 102 -4.04 -8.75 11.16
C ASP A 102 -5.52 -8.61 10.81
N PHE A 103 -5.99 -9.39 9.84
CA PHE A 103 -7.36 -9.33 9.34
C PHE A 103 -8.27 -10.41 9.95
N ALA A 104 -7.71 -11.55 10.37
CA ALA A 104 -8.45 -12.63 11.01
C ALA A 104 -9.75 -12.99 10.26
N HIS A 105 -10.91 -12.92 10.92
CA HIS A 105 -12.25 -13.14 10.36
C HIS A 105 -13.02 -11.84 10.11
N HIS A 106 -12.35 -10.70 10.04
CA HIS A 106 -13.02 -9.41 9.86
C HIS A 106 -13.35 -9.17 8.39
N PRO A 107 -14.64 -9.19 8.00
CA PRO A 107 -15.01 -9.02 6.61
C PRO A 107 -14.69 -7.61 6.11
N ASN A 108 -14.30 -7.53 4.84
CA ASN A 108 -14.00 -6.28 4.16
C ASN A 108 -14.40 -6.40 2.68
N ALA A 109 -15.30 -5.54 2.22
CA ALA A 109 -15.78 -5.55 0.84
C ALA A 109 -14.66 -5.32 -0.19
N ILE A 110 -13.63 -4.54 0.16
CA ILE A 110 -12.47 -4.33 -0.73
C ILE A 110 -11.60 -5.59 -0.78
N HIS A 111 -11.45 -6.33 0.33
CA HIS A 111 -10.80 -7.63 0.26
C HIS A 111 -11.61 -8.60 -0.60
N ASN A 112 -12.94 -8.61 -0.45
CA ASN A 112 -13.80 -9.44 -1.28
C ASN A 112 -13.63 -9.12 -2.77
N LEU A 113 -13.53 -7.83 -3.13
CA LEU A 113 -13.29 -7.40 -4.50
C LEU A 113 -11.91 -7.83 -5.07
N ILE A 114 -10.90 -8.00 -4.20
CA ILE A 114 -9.52 -8.35 -4.62
C ILE A 114 -9.29 -9.86 -4.63
N TYR A 115 -9.84 -10.56 -3.65
CA TYR A 115 -9.53 -11.96 -3.34
C TYR A 115 -10.72 -12.90 -3.55
N ASP A 116 -11.88 -12.39 -3.99
CA ASP A 116 -13.15 -13.13 -4.04
C ASP A 116 -13.56 -13.74 -2.68
N CYS A 117 -12.99 -13.21 -1.59
CA CYS A 117 -13.32 -13.55 -0.21
C CYS A 117 -12.99 -12.39 0.74
N PRO A 118 -13.76 -12.17 1.80
CA PRO A 118 -13.69 -10.94 2.58
C PRO A 118 -12.57 -10.92 3.64
N TYR A 119 -11.95 -12.07 3.94
CA TYR A 119 -10.88 -12.22 4.93
C TYR A 119 -9.99 -13.44 4.64
N PRO A 120 -8.76 -13.52 5.20
CA PRO A 120 -7.79 -14.55 4.83
C PRO A 120 -7.93 -15.89 5.57
N VAL A 121 -8.47 -15.92 6.79
CA VAL A 121 -8.51 -17.18 7.58
C VAL A 121 -9.41 -18.21 6.89
N GLY A 122 -8.87 -19.38 6.58
CA GLY A 122 -9.57 -20.43 5.83
C GLY A 122 -9.59 -20.20 4.31
N HIS A 123 -8.96 -19.12 3.82
CA HIS A 123 -8.86 -18.74 2.42
C HIS A 123 -7.41 -18.42 2.02
N GLU A 124 -6.43 -18.97 2.74
CA GLU A 124 -5.02 -18.63 2.60
C GLU A 124 -4.50 -18.89 1.17
N ASP A 125 -4.89 -20.01 0.56
CA ASP A 125 -4.48 -20.36 -0.80
C ASP A 125 -5.02 -19.37 -1.84
N THR A 126 -6.26 -18.89 -1.68
CA THR A 126 -6.85 -17.87 -2.55
C THR A 126 -6.08 -16.55 -2.45
N TRP A 127 -5.75 -16.14 -1.22
CA TRP A 127 -4.96 -14.93 -0.97
C TRP A 127 -3.55 -15.03 -1.55
N LEU A 128 -2.90 -16.18 -1.35
CA LEU A 128 -1.58 -16.47 -1.89
C LEU A 128 -1.58 -16.47 -3.42
N ALA A 129 -2.53 -17.15 -4.06
CA ALA A 129 -2.65 -17.17 -5.52
C ALA A 129 -2.87 -15.77 -6.08
N ARG A 130 -3.71 -14.93 -5.44
CA ARG A 130 -3.88 -13.53 -5.87
C ARG A 130 -2.61 -12.71 -5.70
N TYR A 131 -1.88 -12.87 -4.59
CA TYR A 131 -0.60 -12.21 -4.33
C TYR A 131 0.44 -12.54 -5.40
N ASP A 132 0.65 -13.82 -5.68
CA ASP A 132 1.60 -14.29 -6.68
C ASP A 132 1.26 -13.76 -8.08
N ARG A 133 -0.02 -13.88 -8.45
CA ARG A 133 -0.55 -13.36 -9.72
C ARG A 133 -0.34 -11.85 -9.85
N HIS A 134 -0.63 -11.06 -8.82
CA HIS A 134 -0.47 -9.60 -8.85
C HIS A 134 0.99 -9.19 -9.10
N ASN A 135 1.91 -9.80 -8.35
CA ASN A 135 3.33 -9.50 -8.49
C ASN A 135 3.84 -9.85 -9.90
N ALA A 136 3.39 -10.97 -10.47
CA ALA A 136 3.73 -11.37 -11.83
C ALA A 136 3.12 -10.41 -12.87
N GLU A 137 1.85 -10.04 -12.73
CA GLU A 137 1.13 -9.11 -13.62
C GLU A 137 1.82 -7.74 -13.68
N VAL A 138 2.16 -7.16 -12.52
CA VAL A 138 2.83 -5.85 -12.45
C VAL A 138 4.23 -5.92 -13.05
N LYS A 139 5.02 -6.94 -12.71
CA LYS A 139 6.37 -7.11 -13.28
C LYS A 139 6.32 -7.29 -14.80
N ALA A 140 5.35 -8.05 -15.31
CA ALA A 140 5.17 -8.25 -16.74
C ALA A 140 4.74 -6.94 -17.44
N TYR A 141 3.83 -6.18 -16.85
CA TYR A 141 3.34 -4.91 -17.41
C TYR A 141 4.47 -3.87 -17.56
N PHE A 142 5.37 -3.77 -16.57
CA PHE A 142 6.47 -2.80 -16.56
C PHE A 142 7.82 -3.38 -17.02
N ALA A 143 7.86 -4.58 -17.60
CA ALA A 143 9.11 -5.31 -17.88
C ALA A 143 10.14 -4.52 -18.71
N ASN A 144 9.66 -3.63 -19.59
CA ASN A 144 10.50 -2.81 -20.48
C ASN A 144 10.56 -1.34 -20.06
N ARG A 145 10.28 -1.02 -18.78
CA ARG A 145 10.20 0.36 -18.27
C ARG A 145 11.05 0.59 -17.01
N PRO A 146 12.37 0.37 -17.06
CA PRO A 146 13.23 0.50 -15.89
C PRO A 146 13.32 1.94 -15.34
N ASP A 147 13.03 2.96 -16.15
CA ASP A 147 13.13 4.37 -15.76
C ASP A 147 11.97 4.84 -14.87
N ASP A 148 10.83 4.15 -14.93
CA ASP A 148 9.62 4.49 -14.19
C ASP A 148 9.04 3.34 -13.35
N PHE A 149 9.71 2.18 -13.31
CA PHE A 149 9.36 1.07 -12.45
C PHE A 149 10.56 0.47 -11.71
N ILE A 150 10.38 0.20 -10.41
CA ILE A 150 11.31 -0.59 -9.60
C ILE A 150 10.57 -1.66 -8.81
N SER A 151 11.15 -2.86 -8.72
CA SER A 151 10.71 -3.91 -7.81
C SER A 151 11.74 -4.06 -6.69
N LEU A 152 11.29 -4.02 -5.45
CA LEU A 152 12.12 -4.14 -4.25
C LEU A 152 11.66 -5.33 -3.40
N ASP A 153 12.58 -6.21 -3.05
CA ASP A 153 12.34 -7.32 -2.12
C ASP A 153 12.72 -6.92 -0.69
N MET A 154 11.70 -6.90 0.19
CA MET A 154 11.89 -6.61 1.61
C MET A 154 12.81 -7.62 2.31
N ASN A 155 12.80 -8.88 1.88
CA ASN A 155 13.61 -9.95 2.47
C ASN A 155 15.08 -9.83 2.10
N GLN A 156 15.41 -9.18 0.98
CA GLN A 156 16.78 -8.92 0.54
C GLN A 156 17.33 -7.58 1.06
N GLY A 157 16.56 -6.83 1.85
CA GLY A 157 16.96 -5.51 2.35
C GLY A 157 16.96 -4.42 1.29
N GLU A 158 16.29 -4.63 0.15
CA GLU A 158 16.26 -3.68 -0.98
C GLU A 158 15.34 -2.48 -0.72
N VAL A 159 14.44 -2.60 0.27
CA VAL A 159 13.54 -1.52 0.70
C VAL A 159 14.31 -0.59 1.65
N ASN A 160 15.07 0.33 1.07
CA ASN A 160 16.00 1.22 1.77
C ASN A 160 16.08 2.60 1.08
N TRP A 161 16.83 3.54 1.69
CA TRP A 161 16.99 4.89 1.14
C TRP A 161 17.73 4.92 -0.18
N ASP A 162 18.83 4.19 -0.32
CA ASP A 162 19.67 4.18 -1.52
C ASP A 162 18.85 3.84 -2.78
N ASN A 163 18.13 2.70 -2.75
CA ASN A 163 17.28 2.30 -3.87
C ASN A 163 16.11 3.26 -4.11
N LEU A 164 15.45 3.73 -3.04
CA LEU A 164 14.30 4.63 -3.16
C LEU A 164 14.71 6.00 -3.72
N CYS A 165 15.71 6.63 -3.14
CA CYS A 165 16.21 7.96 -3.50
C CYS A 165 16.80 7.95 -4.91
N ARG A 166 17.61 6.94 -5.26
CA ARG A 166 18.15 6.78 -6.62
C ARG A 166 17.04 6.64 -7.65
N PHE A 167 16.03 5.80 -7.39
CA PHE A 167 14.92 5.62 -8.32
C PHE A 167 14.04 6.87 -8.44
N LEU A 168 13.88 7.63 -7.35
CA LEU A 168 13.05 8.83 -7.33
C LEU A 168 13.78 10.12 -7.72
N ASP A 169 15.09 10.07 -7.96
CA ASP A 169 15.96 11.25 -8.13
C ASP A 169 15.85 12.23 -6.94
N GLU A 170 15.74 11.70 -5.73
CA GLU A 170 15.65 12.47 -4.49
C GLU A 170 16.96 12.37 -3.70
N PRO A 171 17.36 13.41 -2.95
CA PRO A 171 18.51 13.32 -2.07
C PRO A 171 18.26 12.35 -0.91
N ASP A 172 19.32 11.69 -0.42
CA ASP A 172 19.25 10.93 0.83
C ASP A 172 18.97 11.91 2.00
N PRO A 173 17.91 11.68 2.82
CA PRO A 173 17.57 12.57 3.92
C PRO A 173 18.51 12.47 5.13
N GLY A 174 19.53 11.59 5.12
CA GLY A 174 20.54 11.47 6.18
C GLY A 174 20.00 10.90 7.50
N ILE A 175 18.89 10.16 7.44
CA ILE A 175 18.20 9.61 8.61
C ILE A 175 17.97 8.10 8.46
N ALA A 176 17.84 7.37 9.57
CA ALA A 176 17.54 5.94 9.52
C ALA A 176 16.21 5.65 8.80
N TRP A 177 16.17 4.51 8.10
CA TRP A 177 14.97 4.06 7.40
C TRP A 177 13.77 3.95 8.36
N PRO A 178 12.59 4.52 8.02
CA PRO A 178 11.46 4.51 8.91
C PRO A 178 10.85 3.10 9.03
N HIS A 179 10.70 2.61 10.27
CA HIS A 179 9.94 1.40 10.55
C HIS A 179 8.53 1.74 11.06
N ALA A 180 7.54 1.67 10.17
CA ALA A 180 6.14 1.83 10.54
C ALA A 180 5.56 0.53 11.14
N ASN A 181 4.45 0.65 11.88
CA ASN A 181 3.65 -0.49 12.35
C ASN A 181 4.42 -1.54 13.17
N THR A 182 5.44 -1.11 13.93
CA THR A 182 6.01 -1.97 14.97
C THR A 182 4.95 -2.34 16.01
N HIS A 183 5.08 -3.52 16.64
CA HIS A 183 4.23 -3.92 17.78
C HIS A 183 4.13 -2.82 18.84
N ARG A 184 5.25 -2.13 19.10
CA ARG A 184 5.34 -0.99 20.01
C ARG A 184 4.45 0.17 19.55
N THR A 185 4.51 0.55 18.28
CA THR A 185 3.69 1.64 17.73
C THR A 185 2.20 1.31 17.77
N LYS A 186 1.81 0.06 17.46
CA LYS A 186 0.41 -0.40 17.58
C LYS A 186 -0.09 -0.33 19.03
N ARG A 187 0.71 -0.81 19.98
CA ARG A 187 0.38 -0.75 21.43
C ARG A 187 0.20 0.69 21.92
N LEU A 188 1.07 1.61 21.50
CA LEU A 188 0.97 3.03 21.86
C LEU A 188 -0.27 3.69 21.27
N LYS A 189 -0.60 3.41 19.99
CA LYS A 189 -1.86 3.88 19.38
C LYS A 189 -3.08 3.36 20.13
N MET A 190 -3.13 2.08 20.46
CA MET A 190 -4.25 1.51 21.23
C MET A 190 -4.41 2.18 22.60
N LYS A 191 -3.30 2.45 23.31
CA LYS A 191 -3.34 3.19 24.58
C LYS A 191 -3.85 4.61 24.39
N TYR A 192 -3.38 5.31 23.37
CA TYR A 192 -3.81 6.67 23.04
C TYR A 192 -5.32 6.73 22.72
N TYR A 193 -5.84 5.83 21.89
CA TYR A 193 -7.27 5.81 21.58
C TYR A 193 -8.12 5.39 22.79
N LYS A 194 -7.68 4.42 23.60
CA LYS A 194 -8.33 4.11 24.88
C LYS A 194 -8.38 5.33 25.80
N MET A 195 -7.29 6.07 25.90
CA MET A 195 -7.20 7.30 26.70
C MET A 195 -8.10 8.40 26.14
N LYS A 196 -8.11 8.62 24.82
CA LYS A 196 -9.00 9.60 24.18
C LYS A 196 -10.48 9.29 24.42
N ARG A 197 -10.86 8.01 24.31
CA ARG A 197 -12.21 7.54 24.61
C ARG A 197 -12.57 7.72 26.08
N TRP A 198 -11.63 7.45 26.99
CA TRP A 198 -11.80 7.71 28.42
C TRP A 198 -11.96 9.20 28.73
N LEU A 199 -11.28 10.07 28.00
CA LEU A 199 -11.35 11.53 28.12
C LEU A 199 -12.53 12.17 27.37
N GLY A 200 -13.37 11.40 26.69
CA GLY A 200 -14.51 11.95 25.92
C GLY A 200 -14.11 12.84 24.74
N LEU A 201 -12.89 12.67 24.20
CA LEU A 201 -12.33 13.49 23.11
C LEU A 201 -12.60 12.90 21.70
N GLU A 202 -13.61 12.06 21.56
CA GLU A 202 -14.09 11.52 20.29
C GLU A 202 -15.30 12.36 19.85
N GLY A 203 -15.10 13.17 18.80
CA GLY A 203 -16.15 13.81 18.01
C GLY A 203 -16.03 13.32 16.57
#